data_AF-A0A924YLZ7-F1
#
_entry.id   AF-A0A924YLZ7-F1
#
_cell.length_a   1.000
_cell.length_b   1.000
_cell.length_c   1.000
_cell.angle_alpha   90.00
_cell.angle_beta   90.00
_cell.angle_gamma   90.00
#
_symmetry.space_group_name_H-M   'P 1'
#
loop_
_entity.id
_entity.type
_entity.pdbx_description
1 polymer ?
#
loop_
_entity_poly.entity_id
_entity_poly.type
_entity_poly.pdbx_seq_one_letter_code
_entity_poly.pdbx_strand_id
1 'polypeptide(L)'
;MRLNYARCVVVFAVFAVVAGSLNAPAWEGGDKTLKLEGKWKYQSYRPDPASLAADPNNPTFVQFSPPGVVTIDEGGTTGKLVFATTPPIKLDLKFKVTDGTPAKLSISAVMNLPMGKKFTNELEGWFVPSKLGQEVGKDNPLVVRGSIVQTSEDIAPKNPQPKFTTGFFVLEPLK
;
A
#
# COMPACT_ATOMS: atom_id res chain seq x y z
N MET A 1 -37.14 -2.31 35.79
CA MET A 1 -36.88 -1.99 34.38
C MET A 1 -35.66 -2.78 33.95
N ARG A 2 -35.86 -3.90 33.23
CA ARG A 2 -34.79 -4.80 32.77
C ARG A 2 -34.60 -4.53 31.28
N LEU A 3 -33.42 -4.07 30.85
CA LEU A 3 -33.05 -4.06 29.45
C LEU A 3 -32.15 -5.26 29.16
N ASN A 4 -32.73 -6.21 28.40
CA ASN A 4 -32.02 -7.26 27.70
C ASN A 4 -31.23 -6.62 26.54
N TYR A 5 -29.90 -6.69 26.58
CA TYR A 5 -29.08 -6.55 25.37
C TYR A 5 -28.56 -7.94 24.99
N ALA A 6 -29.21 -8.51 23.98
CA ALA A 6 -28.78 -9.70 23.29
C ALA A 6 -27.50 -9.41 22.51
N ARG A 7 -26.42 -10.10 22.91
CA ARG A 7 -25.41 -10.75 22.06
C ARG A 7 -25.21 -10.15 20.66
N CYS A 8 -24.26 -9.22 20.53
CA CYS A 8 -23.51 -9.07 19.28
C CYS A 8 -22.29 -9.99 19.36
N VAL A 9 -22.40 -11.15 18.73
CA VAL A 9 -21.31 -12.12 18.58
C VAL A 9 -20.35 -11.53 17.54
N VAL A 10 -19.28 -10.88 18.00
CA VAL A 10 -18.13 -10.58 17.14
C VAL A 10 -17.38 -11.90 16.94
N VAL A 11 -17.63 -12.55 15.80
CA VAL A 11 -16.84 -13.70 15.37
C VAL A 11 -15.45 -13.19 14.98
N PHE A 12 -14.53 -13.20 15.95
CA PHE A 12 -13.11 -13.17 15.63
C PHE A 12 -12.78 -14.51 14.96
N ALA A 13 -12.58 -14.49 13.64
CA ALA A 13 -11.98 -15.61 12.94
C ALA A 13 -10.56 -15.79 13.50
N VAL A 14 -10.40 -16.81 14.34
CA VAL A 14 -9.11 -17.32 14.80
C VAL A 14 -8.41 -17.91 13.59
N PHE A 15 -7.41 -17.22 13.06
CA PHE A 15 -6.47 -17.85 12.13
C PHE A 15 -5.64 -18.84 12.93
N ALA A 16 -5.91 -20.13 12.74
CA ALA A 16 -5.11 -21.21 13.28
C ALA A 16 -3.68 -21.07 12.76
N VAL A 17 -2.74 -20.87 13.67
CA VAL A 17 -1.30 -20.97 13.42
C VAL A 17 -1.01 -22.45 13.19
N VAL A 18 -0.91 -22.86 11.93
CA VAL A 18 -0.18 -24.07 11.60
C VAL A 18 1.29 -23.72 11.80
N ALA A 19 1.83 -24.15 12.95
CA ALA A 19 3.26 -24.21 13.21
C ALA A 19 3.86 -25.29 12.29
N GLY A 20 4.04 -24.94 11.02
CA GLY A 20 4.95 -25.60 10.11
C GLY A 20 6.10 -24.63 9.86
N SER A 21 7.33 -25.11 9.94
CA SER A 21 8.51 -24.39 9.47
C SER A 21 8.36 -24.09 7.97
N LEU A 22 7.72 -22.98 7.63
CA LEU A 22 7.54 -22.53 6.27
C LEU A 22 8.75 -21.70 5.90
N ASN A 23 9.75 -22.38 5.32
CA ASN A 23 10.61 -21.74 4.35
C ASN A 23 9.68 -20.98 3.38
N ALA A 24 9.86 -19.67 3.28
CA ALA A 24 9.26 -18.89 2.22
C ALA A 24 9.52 -19.63 0.89
N PRO A 25 8.51 -19.79 0.00
CA PRO A 25 8.70 -20.51 -1.25
C PRO A 25 9.89 -19.90 -1.98
N ALA A 26 10.84 -20.80 -2.28
CA ALA A 26 12.10 -20.48 -2.90
C ALA A 26 11.85 -19.76 -4.23
N TRP A 27 12.46 -18.59 -4.37
CA TRP A 27 12.69 -18.00 -5.69
C TRP A 27 13.72 -18.90 -6.39
N GLU A 28 13.42 -19.39 -7.59
CA GLU A 28 14.40 -20.13 -8.41
C GLU A 28 15.55 -19.18 -8.76
N GLY A 29 16.60 -19.23 -7.94
CA GLY A 29 17.79 -18.43 -8.12
C GLY A 29 18.46 -18.05 -6.80
N GLY A 30 18.92 -19.05 -6.04
CA GLY A 30 20.17 -19.06 -5.25
C GLY A 30 20.56 -17.95 -4.27
N ASP A 31 19.95 -16.77 -4.29
CA ASP A 31 20.34 -15.58 -3.52
C ASP A 31 19.10 -15.01 -2.83
N LYS A 32 19.06 -15.17 -1.50
CA LYS A 32 17.88 -14.99 -0.64
C LYS A 32 17.63 -13.53 -0.27
N THR A 33 17.56 -12.63 -1.25
CA THR A 33 17.27 -11.22 -1.01
C THR A 33 16.17 -10.75 -1.94
N LEU A 34 15.06 -10.28 -1.35
CA LEU A 34 13.97 -9.65 -2.06
C LEU A 34 14.51 -8.45 -2.85
N LYS A 35 14.58 -8.59 -4.17
CA LYS A 35 15.13 -7.58 -5.05
C LYS A 35 14.07 -6.52 -5.35
N LEU A 36 14.15 -5.39 -4.65
CA LEU A 36 13.19 -4.28 -4.77
C LEU A 36 13.52 -3.34 -5.94
N GLU A 37 14.79 -3.25 -6.36
CA GLU A 37 15.23 -2.37 -7.44
C GLU A 37 14.49 -2.62 -8.77
N GLY A 38 14.35 -1.57 -9.57
CA GLY A 38 13.69 -1.63 -10.88
C GLY A 38 12.38 -0.85 -10.92
N LYS A 39 11.53 -1.19 -11.90
CA LYS A 39 10.29 -0.47 -12.15
C LYS A 39 9.07 -1.23 -11.63
N TRP A 40 8.16 -0.49 -11.03
CA TRP A 40 6.92 -1.00 -10.46
C TRP A 40 5.77 -0.11 -10.90
N LYS A 41 4.66 -0.72 -11.29
CA LYS A 41 3.40 -0.04 -11.53
C LYS A 41 2.77 0.28 -10.20
N TYR A 42 2.34 1.53 -10.03
CA TYR A 42 1.64 2.02 -8.85
C TYR A 42 0.19 2.32 -9.18
N GLN A 43 -0.71 1.86 -8.31
CA GLN A 43 -2.10 2.27 -8.31
C GLN A 43 -2.59 2.45 -6.87
N SER A 44 -3.39 3.50 -6.65
CA SER A 44 -4.04 3.75 -5.37
C SER A 44 -5.56 3.76 -5.47
N TYR A 45 -6.19 3.42 -4.35
CA TYR A 45 -7.63 3.32 -4.20
C TYR A 45 -8.07 3.95 -2.88
N ARG A 46 -9.32 4.36 -2.80
CA ARG A 46 -9.99 4.79 -1.56
C ARG A 46 -11.43 4.29 -1.55
N PRO A 47 -12.08 4.19 -0.38
CA PRO A 47 -13.53 4.05 -0.32
C PRO A 47 -14.20 5.17 -1.13
N ASP A 48 -15.18 4.81 -1.96
CA ASP A 48 -16.01 5.80 -2.64
C ASP A 48 -16.85 6.55 -1.60
N PRO A 49 -16.75 7.89 -1.50
CA PRO A 49 -17.47 8.65 -0.48
C PRO A 49 -18.99 8.45 -0.50
N ALA A 50 -19.58 8.26 -1.69
CA ALA A 50 -21.02 8.02 -1.82
C ALA A 50 -21.39 6.63 -1.30
N SER A 51 -20.64 5.59 -1.67
CA SER A 51 -20.85 4.24 -1.14
C SER A 51 -20.65 4.15 0.37
N LEU A 52 -19.64 4.84 0.92
CA LEU A 52 -19.34 4.84 2.35
C LEU A 52 -20.46 5.52 3.15
N ALA A 53 -21.08 6.56 2.59
CA ALA A 53 -22.24 7.21 3.19
C ALA A 53 -23.52 6.35 3.11
N ALA A 54 -23.65 5.51 2.08
CA ALA A 54 -24.81 4.63 1.89
C ALA A 54 -24.74 3.36 2.75
N ASP A 55 -23.59 2.69 2.77
CA ASP A 55 -23.31 1.50 3.60
C ASP A 55 -21.82 1.46 4.03
N PRO A 56 -21.51 1.90 5.27
CA PRO A 56 -20.14 1.93 5.75
C PRO A 56 -19.50 0.54 5.95
N ASN A 57 -20.30 -0.54 5.99
CA ASN A 57 -19.78 -1.89 6.18
C ASN A 57 -19.34 -2.54 4.86
N ASN A 58 -19.80 -2.02 3.73
CA ASN A 58 -19.48 -2.56 2.41
C ASN A 58 -19.25 -1.45 1.37
N PRO A 59 -18.26 -0.57 1.59
CA PRO A 59 -17.97 0.49 0.64
C PRO A 59 -17.42 -0.09 -0.66
N THR A 60 -17.81 0.52 -1.77
CA THR A 60 -17.12 0.30 -3.04
C THR A 60 -15.81 1.09 -3.03
N PHE A 61 -14.85 0.65 -3.84
CA PHE A 61 -13.53 1.28 -3.93
C PHE A 61 -13.36 1.93 -5.30
N VAL A 62 -12.85 3.15 -5.30
CA VAL A 62 -12.55 3.91 -6.51
C VAL A 62 -11.08 4.28 -6.54
N GLN A 63 -10.58 4.50 -7.75
CA GLN A 63 -9.24 5.01 -7.98
C GLN A 63 -9.02 6.34 -7.24
N PHE A 64 -7.93 6.42 -6.47
CA PHE A 64 -7.62 7.62 -5.67
C PHE A 64 -6.66 8.58 -6.40
N SER A 65 -5.64 8.04 -7.07
CA SER A 65 -4.70 8.79 -7.92
C SER A 65 -4.66 8.21 -9.33
N PRO A 66 -4.22 8.97 -10.35
CA PRO A 66 -3.81 8.42 -11.64
C PRO A 66 -2.83 7.24 -11.48
N PRO A 67 -2.73 6.33 -12.46
CA PRO A 67 -1.70 5.31 -12.45
C PRO A 67 -0.32 5.94 -12.48
N GLY A 68 0.62 5.33 -11.77
CA GLY A 68 1.99 5.81 -11.68
C GLY A 68 3.02 4.74 -11.95
N VAL A 69 4.26 5.17 -12.17
CA VAL A 69 5.44 4.31 -12.23
C VAL A 69 6.37 4.68 -11.10
N VAL A 70 6.67 3.69 -10.26
CA VAL A 70 7.74 3.76 -9.26
C VAL A 70 9.01 3.21 -9.91
N THR A 71 10.07 3.99 -9.90
CA THR A 71 11.43 3.51 -10.20
C THR A 71 12.21 3.49 -8.90
N ILE A 72 12.73 2.32 -8.54
CA ILE A 72 13.53 2.09 -7.34
C ILE A 72 14.98 1.94 -7.77
N ASP A 73 15.84 2.77 -7.19
CA ASP A 73 17.25 2.84 -7.53
C ASP A 73 18.00 1.58 -7.05
N GLU A 74 19.22 1.39 -7.55
CA GLU A 74 20.12 0.33 -7.11
C GLU A 74 20.30 0.37 -5.58
N GLY A 75 20.28 -0.80 -4.96
CA GLY A 75 20.34 -0.94 -3.50
C GLY A 75 19.00 -0.75 -2.79
N GLY A 76 17.92 -0.38 -3.49
CA GLY A 76 16.54 -0.56 -3.01
C GLY A 76 16.10 0.36 -1.87
N THR A 77 16.81 1.47 -1.62
CA THR A 77 16.51 2.39 -0.50
C THR A 77 15.92 3.73 -0.93
N THR A 78 16.08 4.12 -2.19
CA THR A 78 15.54 5.36 -2.77
C THR A 78 14.88 5.14 -4.12
N GLY A 79 14.10 6.11 -4.57
CA GLY A 79 13.51 6.09 -5.89
C GLY A 79 12.57 7.25 -6.16
N LYS A 80 11.77 7.13 -7.21
CA LYS A 80 10.78 8.15 -7.61
C LYS A 80 9.47 7.51 -8.03
N LEU A 81 8.36 8.14 -7.64
CA LEU A 81 7.03 7.89 -8.20
C LEU A 81 6.69 8.99 -9.20
N VAL A 82 6.31 8.60 -10.41
CA VAL A 82 5.87 9.51 -11.47
C VAL A 82 4.45 9.16 -11.88
N PHE A 83 3.54 10.13 -11.81
CA PHE A 83 2.18 10.01 -12.33
C PHE A 83 2.11 10.50 -13.77
N ALA A 84 1.35 9.79 -14.60
CA ALA A 84 1.12 10.15 -16.00
C ALA A 84 0.09 11.30 -16.15
N THR A 85 0.42 12.46 -15.60
CA THR A 85 -0.36 13.71 -15.72
C THR A 85 0.37 14.72 -16.63
N THR A 86 -0.34 15.76 -17.07
CA THR A 86 0.25 16.86 -17.84
C THR A 86 0.07 18.18 -17.09
N PRO A 87 1.13 18.77 -16.49
CA PRO A 87 2.50 18.26 -16.41
C PRO A 87 2.65 17.04 -15.47
N PRO A 88 3.73 16.23 -15.61
CA PRO A 88 3.95 15.07 -14.75
C PRO A 88 4.16 15.45 -13.30
N ILE A 89 3.43 14.80 -12.40
CA ILE A 89 3.62 14.91 -10.96
C ILE A 89 4.67 13.89 -10.51
N LYS A 90 5.65 14.32 -9.72
CA LYS A 90 6.78 13.50 -9.26
C LYS A 90 6.93 13.56 -7.75
N LEU A 91 7.17 12.41 -7.12
CA LEU A 91 7.50 12.29 -5.70
C LEU A 91 8.84 11.57 -5.56
N ASP A 92 9.69 12.08 -4.68
CA ASP A 92 10.89 11.38 -4.23
C ASP A 92 10.50 10.37 -3.14
N LEU A 93 11.07 9.18 -3.21
CA LEU A 93 10.72 8.05 -2.34
C LEU A 93 11.94 7.59 -1.52
N LYS A 94 11.68 7.23 -0.28
CA LYS A 94 12.59 6.45 0.56
C LYS A 94 11.91 5.16 0.97
N PHE A 95 12.64 4.05 0.89
CA PHE A 95 12.13 2.71 1.14
C PHE A 95 12.83 2.09 2.36
N LYS A 96 12.07 1.32 3.13
CA LYS A 96 12.59 0.45 4.16
C LYS A 96 11.87 -0.89 4.10
N VAL A 97 12.61 -1.95 3.82
CA VAL A 97 12.11 -3.32 3.96
C VAL A 97 12.39 -3.78 5.39
N THR A 98 11.39 -4.38 6.03
CA THR A 98 11.54 -5.05 7.32
C THR A 98 11.24 -6.52 7.13
N ASP A 99 12.18 -7.37 7.53
CA ASP A 99 12.04 -8.81 7.43
C ASP A 99 10.87 -9.32 8.28
N GLY A 100 10.23 -10.38 7.80
CA GLY A 100 9.03 -10.95 8.41
C GLY A 100 8.34 -11.93 7.46
N THR A 101 7.22 -12.49 7.89
CA THR A 101 6.40 -13.39 7.06
C THR A 101 4.93 -12.98 7.18
N PRO A 102 4.41 -12.15 6.24
CA PRO A 102 5.10 -11.57 5.08
C PRO A 102 6.07 -10.44 5.46
N ALA A 103 7.09 -10.22 4.61
CA ALA A 103 7.97 -9.06 4.73
C ALA A 103 7.17 -7.77 4.51
N LYS A 104 7.59 -6.70 5.19
CA LYS A 104 6.92 -5.40 5.18
C LYS A 104 7.73 -4.37 4.39
N LEU A 105 7.06 -3.51 3.63
CA LEU A 105 7.63 -2.35 2.96
C LEU A 105 7.04 -1.06 3.54
N SER A 106 7.91 -0.20 4.05
CA SER A 106 7.60 1.18 4.42
C SER A 106 8.12 2.14 3.35
N ILE A 107 7.32 3.12 2.96
CA ILE A 107 7.67 4.12 1.93
C ILE A 107 7.34 5.51 2.44
N SER A 108 8.35 6.38 2.51
CA SER A 108 8.14 7.82 2.69
C SER A 108 8.18 8.49 1.33
N ALA A 109 7.09 9.17 0.95
CA ALA A 109 6.94 9.82 -0.34
C ALA A 109 6.81 11.34 -0.17
N VAL A 110 7.69 12.09 -0.84
CA VAL A 110 7.83 13.54 -0.66
C VAL A 110 7.74 14.27 -1.99
N MET A 111 7.00 15.37 -2.02
CA MET A 111 7.03 16.34 -3.11
C MET A 111 7.33 17.72 -2.57
N ASN A 112 8.35 18.37 -3.12
CA ASN A 112 8.62 19.76 -2.83
C ASN A 112 7.69 20.64 -3.68
N LEU A 113 6.91 21.47 -3.01
CA LEU A 113 6.03 22.44 -3.64
C LEU A 113 6.68 23.83 -3.67
N PRO A 114 6.16 24.76 -4.49
CA PRO A 114 6.58 26.16 -4.44
C PRO A 114 6.47 26.76 -3.04
N MET A 115 7.25 27.80 -2.78
CA MET A 115 7.25 28.54 -1.50
C MET A 115 7.66 27.69 -0.27
N GLY A 116 8.45 26.62 -0.48
CA GLY A 116 9.02 25.81 0.60
C GLY A 116 8.05 24.81 1.24
N LYS A 117 6.83 24.70 0.72
CA LYS A 117 5.83 23.71 1.19
C LYS A 117 6.22 22.29 0.80
N LYS A 118 5.73 21.30 1.55
CA LYS A 118 5.97 19.88 1.22
C LYS A 118 4.68 19.07 1.25
N PHE A 119 4.51 18.22 0.23
CA PHE A 119 3.64 17.06 0.33
C PHE A 119 4.42 15.91 0.96
N THR A 120 3.81 15.24 1.93
CA THR A 120 4.32 14.00 2.50
C THR A 120 3.20 12.99 2.65
N ASN A 121 3.49 11.77 2.19
CA ASN A 121 2.68 10.57 2.41
C ASN A 121 3.59 9.47 2.97
N GLU A 122 3.07 8.72 3.92
CA GLU A 122 3.69 7.50 4.42
C GLU A 122 2.85 6.31 3.95
N LEU A 123 3.50 5.33 3.34
CA LEU A 123 2.86 4.12 2.86
C LEU A 123 3.43 2.91 3.59
N GLU A 124 2.56 1.99 3.93
CA GLU A 124 2.90 0.75 4.63
C GLU A 124 2.22 -0.41 3.93
N GLY A 125 2.99 -1.39 3.47
CA GLY A 125 2.46 -2.55 2.78
C GLY A 125 3.26 -3.82 3.02
N TRP A 126 2.77 -4.93 2.48
CA TRP A 126 3.36 -6.24 2.63
C TRP A 126 3.56 -6.91 1.29
N PHE A 127 4.65 -7.66 1.17
CA PHE A 127 4.92 -8.50 0.01
C PHE A 127 4.04 -9.74 0.08
N VAL A 128 3.13 -9.85 -0.89
CA VAL A 128 2.16 -10.95 -0.97
C VAL A 128 2.07 -11.45 -2.41
N PRO A 129 1.65 -12.70 -2.64
CA PRO A 129 1.38 -13.17 -3.98
C PRO A 129 0.27 -12.36 -4.66
N SER A 130 0.37 -12.12 -5.96
CA SER A 130 -0.66 -11.42 -6.73
C SER A 130 -2.03 -12.14 -6.67
N LYS A 131 -2.02 -13.47 -6.64
CA LYS A 131 -3.14 -14.37 -6.40
C LYS A 131 -3.00 -14.99 -5.01
N LEU A 132 -3.86 -14.57 -4.09
CA LEU A 132 -3.85 -15.06 -2.71
C LEU A 132 -4.18 -16.55 -2.67
N GLY A 133 -3.53 -17.28 -1.76
CA GLY A 133 -3.69 -18.73 -1.62
C GLY A 133 -2.94 -19.56 -2.67
N GLN A 134 -2.17 -18.93 -3.56
CA GLN A 134 -1.29 -19.60 -4.53
C GLN A 134 0.17 -19.26 -4.25
N GLU A 135 1.07 -20.20 -4.55
CA GLU A 135 2.51 -19.99 -4.42
C GLU A 135 3.03 -18.90 -5.35
N VAL A 136 4.10 -18.24 -4.94
CA VAL A 136 4.78 -17.23 -5.75
C VAL A 136 5.47 -17.90 -6.93
N GLY A 137 5.33 -17.32 -8.13
CA GLY A 137 5.99 -17.82 -9.32
C GLY A 137 5.87 -16.86 -10.50
N LYS A 138 6.31 -17.29 -11.68
CA LYS A 138 6.30 -16.48 -12.91
C LYS A 138 4.91 -15.94 -13.27
N ASP A 139 3.86 -16.74 -13.04
CA ASP A 139 2.45 -16.41 -13.33
C ASP A 139 1.68 -15.93 -12.09
N ASN A 140 2.38 -15.79 -10.96
CA ASN A 140 1.88 -15.27 -9.71
C ASN A 140 3.00 -14.49 -8.98
N PRO A 141 3.39 -13.31 -9.49
CA PRO A 141 4.49 -12.56 -8.92
C PRO A 141 4.16 -12.02 -7.53
N LEU A 142 5.19 -11.68 -6.77
CA LEU A 142 5.03 -10.86 -5.57
C LEU A 142 4.60 -9.45 -5.95
N VAL A 143 3.64 -8.93 -5.19
CA VAL A 143 3.18 -7.54 -5.25
C VAL A 143 3.24 -6.95 -3.85
N VAL A 144 3.28 -5.62 -3.75
CA VAL A 144 3.09 -4.95 -2.46
C VAL A 144 1.65 -4.47 -2.38
N ARG A 145 0.97 -4.82 -1.30
CA ARG A 145 -0.37 -4.29 -0.99
C ARG A 145 -0.34 -3.63 0.36
N GLY A 146 -0.94 -2.46 0.48
CA GLY A 146 -0.83 -1.69 1.70
C GLY A 146 -1.76 -0.50 1.80
N SER A 147 -1.55 0.27 2.86
CA SER A 147 -2.26 1.50 3.18
C SER A 147 -1.39 2.74 2.93
N ILE A 148 -2.05 3.85 2.63
CA ILE A 148 -1.46 5.18 2.48
C ILE A 148 -2.01 6.04 3.62
N VAL A 149 -1.13 6.74 4.31
CA VAL A 149 -1.50 7.81 5.25
C VAL A 149 -0.91 9.11 4.73
N GLN A 150 -1.77 10.07 4.41
CA GLN A 150 -1.32 11.43 4.12
C GLN A 150 -0.92 12.12 5.43
N THR A 151 0.33 12.57 5.50
CA THR A 151 0.94 13.15 6.71
C THR A 151 1.20 14.65 6.61
N SER A 152 1.09 15.24 5.43
CA SER A 152 1.32 16.67 5.23
C SER A 152 0.08 17.52 5.55
N GLU A 153 0.31 18.63 6.27
CA GLU A 153 -0.70 19.65 6.59
C GLU A 153 -0.78 20.75 5.52
N ASP A 154 0.28 20.94 4.72
CA ASP A 154 0.50 22.09 3.84
C ASP A 154 -0.35 22.14 2.55
N ILE A 155 -1.04 21.04 2.22
CA ILE A 155 -1.85 20.89 0.99
C ILE A 155 -3.33 20.70 1.30
N ALA A 156 -3.75 20.81 2.56
CA ALA A 156 -5.17 20.80 2.86
C ALA A 156 -5.80 22.09 2.30
N PRO A 157 -6.70 22.04 1.30
CA PRO A 157 -7.61 23.16 1.07
C PRO A 157 -8.34 23.43 2.39
N LYS A 158 -8.45 24.69 2.78
CA LYS A 158 -9.18 25.11 3.98
C LYS A 158 -10.64 24.61 3.85
N ASN A 159 -10.95 23.53 4.56
CA ASN A 159 -12.26 22.91 4.81
C ASN A 159 -13.00 22.19 3.65
N PRO A 160 -13.42 20.93 3.86
CA PRO A 160 -12.75 19.89 4.64
C PRO A 160 -12.35 18.71 3.76
N GLN A 161 -11.05 18.39 3.75
CA GLN A 161 -10.60 17.01 3.54
C GLN A 161 -10.19 16.43 4.89
N PRO A 162 -10.51 15.16 5.19
CA PRO A 162 -10.08 14.54 6.43
C PRO A 162 -8.55 14.55 6.50
N LYS A 163 -8.00 15.14 7.58
CA LYS A 163 -6.64 14.81 8.05
C LYS A 163 -6.58 13.29 8.19
N PHE A 164 -5.49 12.66 7.74
CA PHE A 164 -5.34 11.20 7.75
C PHE A 164 -6.27 10.44 6.79
N THR A 165 -6.58 11.00 5.62
CA THR A 165 -7.28 10.24 4.56
C THR A 165 -6.48 8.97 4.28
N THR A 166 -7.05 7.82 4.64
CA THR A 166 -6.43 6.51 4.51
C THR A 166 -6.82 5.94 3.16
N GLY A 167 -5.84 5.78 2.28
CA GLY A 167 -5.98 5.09 1.00
C GLY A 167 -5.38 3.69 1.06
N PHE A 168 -5.54 2.95 -0.02
CA PHE A 168 -4.85 1.69 -0.26
C PHE A 168 -4.00 1.82 -1.51
N PHE A 169 -2.91 1.05 -1.59
CA PHE A 169 -2.08 1.00 -2.78
C PHE A 169 -1.69 -0.42 -3.14
N VAL A 170 -1.33 -0.57 -4.42
CA VAL A 170 -0.72 -1.77 -4.96
C VAL A 170 0.53 -1.37 -5.76
N LEU A 171 1.63 -2.09 -5.53
CA LEU A 171 2.81 -2.09 -6.39
C LEU A 171 2.93 -3.43 -7.11
N GLU A 172 2.99 -3.40 -8.43
CA GLU A 172 3.17 -4.57 -9.28
C GLU A 172 4.50 -4.44 -10.05
N PRO A 173 5.35 -5.47 -10.11
CA PRO A 173 6.57 -5.42 -10.91
C PRO A 173 6.24 -5.12 -12.39
N LEU A 174 6.93 -4.15 -12.98
CA LEU A 174 6.90 -3.94 -14.43
C LEU A 174 7.95 -4.86 -15.06
N LYS A 175 7.49 -5.71 -15.98
CA LYS A 175 8.37 -6.57 -16.79
C LYS A 175 9.22 -5.75 -17.75
#